data_AF-A0A1G9DP54-F1
#
_entry.id   AF-A0A1G9DP54-F1
#
_cell.length_a   1.000
_cell.length_b   1.000
_cell.length_c   1.000
_cell.angle_alpha   90.00
_cell.angle_beta   90.00
_cell.angle_gamma   90.00
#
_symmetry.space_group_name_H-M   'P 1'
#
loop_
_entity.id
_entity.type
_entity.pdbx_description
1 polymer ?
#
loop_
_entity_poly.entity_id
_entity_poly.type
_entity_poly.pdbx_seq_one_letter_code
_entity_poly.pdbx_strand_id
1 'polypeptide(L)'
;MMQRAFFLCLLVLVAAPAQAETMRCGSKLVSLGDRAFEVQQKCGEPAHRDLVGYTLGEYDRREFKMEEWAYGPNNGMLYILTFEGNRLIRIETRRSR
;
A
#
# COMPACT_ATOMS: atom_id res chain seq x y z
N MET A 1 57.43 12.63 -5.73
CA MET A 1 56.72 11.33 -5.74
C MET A 1 55.37 11.48 -5.03
N MET A 2 54.64 12.57 -5.25
CA MET A 2 53.49 12.71 -6.16
C MET A 2 52.74 11.42 -6.59
N GLN A 3 51.47 11.37 -6.16
CA GLN A 3 50.31 10.84 -6.88
C GLN A 3 50.21 9.32 -7.10
N ARG A 4 50.08 8.52 -6.04
CA ARG A 4 49.57 7.13 -6.16
C ARG A 4 48.75 6.67 -4.95
N ALA A 5 47.79 7.46 -4.49
CA ALA A 5 46.83 6.94 -3.51
C ALA A 5 45.46 7.64 -3.56
N PHE A 6 45.17 8.39 -4.62
CA PHE A 6 43.96 9.21 -4.70
C PHE A 6 42.94 8.62 -5.68
N PHE A 7 42.72 7.31 -5.66
CA PHE A 7 41.65 6.68 -6.47
C PHE A 7 41.13 5.40 -5.81
N LEU A 8 40.85 5.46 -4.50
CA LEU A 8 39.85 4.56 -3.92
C LEU A 8 38.50 5.28 -4.03
N CYS A 9 37.90 5.15 -5.22
CA CYS A 9 36.56 5.64 -5.54
C CYS A 9 35.57 4.92 -4.61
N LEU A 10 35.18 5.60 -3.54
CA LEU A 10 34.20 5.16 -2.56
C LEU A 10 32.81 5.18 -3.22
N LEU A 11 32.44 4.09 -3.88
CA LEU A 11 31.09 3.87 -4.40
C LEU A 11 30.17 3.47 -3.24
N VAL A 12 29.73 4.47 -2.47
CA VAL A 12 28.65 4.30 -1.49
C VAL A 12 27.35 4.20 -2.27
N LEU A 13 26.86 2.98 -2.45
CA LEU A 13 25.54 2.72 -3.00
C LEU A 13 24.51 3.13 -1.94
N VAL A 14 23.92 4.32 -2.08
CA VAL A 14 22.80 4.74 -1.23
C VAL A 14 21.58 3.94 -1.65
N ALA A 15 21.33 2.82 -0.97
CA ALA A 15 20.08 2.08 -1.12
C ALA A 15 18.98 2.87 -0.40
N ALA A 16 18.12 3.54 -1.16
CA ALA A 16 16.91 4.15 -0.60
C ALA A 16 15.93 3.04 -0.17
N PRO A 17 15.34 3.12 1.04
CA PRO A 17 14.32 2.16 1.44
C PRO A 17 13.06 2.37 0.57
N ALA A 18 12.73 1.39 -0.27
CA ALA A 18 11.42 1.34 -0.89
C ALA A 18 10.41 0.97 0.21
N GLN A 19 9.57 1.93 0.63
CA GLN A 19 8.50 1.66 1.59
C GLN A 19 7.34 0.98 0.86
N ALA A 20 7.33 -0.36 0.87
CA ALA A 20 6.17 -1.14 0.49
C ALA A 20 5.26 -1.29 1.72
N GLU A 21 4.15 -0.55 1.77
CA GLU A 21 3.12 -0.80 2.78
C GLU A 21 2.51 -2.18 2.54
N THR A 22 2.48 -3.02 3.58
CA THR A 22 1.92 -4.36 3.53
C THR A 22 1.06 -4.65 4.75
N MET A 23 0.05 -5.51 4.56
CA MET A 23 -0.85 -5.98 5.60
C MET A 23 -0.90 -7.50 5.59
N ARG A 24 -0.95 -8.11 6.79
CA ARG A 24 -1.08 -9.56 6.93
C ARG A 24 -2.53 -9.96 7.17
N CYS A 25 -3.00 -10.93 6.39
CA CYS A 25 -4.25 -11.63 6.60
C CYS A 25 -3.93 -13.12 6.81
N GLY A 26 -3.75 -13.51 8.08
CA GLY A 26 -3.19 -14.81 8.43
C GLY A 26 -1.76 -14.95 7.91
N SER A 27 -1.50 -15.98 7.09
CA SER A 27 -0.21 -16.21 6.43
C SER A 27 -0.03 -15.45 5.11
N LYS A 28 -1.09 -14.83 4.57
CA LYS A 28 -1.07 -14.12 3.29
C LYS A 28 -0.72 -12.64 3.48
N LEU A 29 -0.10 -12.05 2.47
CA LEU A 29 0.29 -10.63 2.44
C LEU A 29 -0.51 -9.87 1.37
N VAL A 30 -1.09 -8.76 1.79
CA VAL A 30 -1.67 -7.73 0.93
C VAL A 30 -0.68 -6.58 0.81
N SER A 31 -0.51 -6.06 -0.40
CA SER A 31 0.43 -4.98 -0.72
C SER A 31 -0.24 -3.92 -1.59
N LEU A 32 0.30 -2.70 -1.58
CA LEU A 32 -0.11 -1.67 -2.53
C LEU A 32 -0.06 -2.19 -3.98
N GLY A 33 -1.06 -1.83 -4.78
CA GLY A 33 -1.22 -2.26 -6.16
C GLY A 33 -2.03 -3.55 -6.36
N ASP A 34 -2.22 -4.35 -5.30
CA ASP A 34 -3.11 -5.53 -5.30
C ASP A 34 -4.51 -5.12 -5.77
N ARG A 35 -5.17 -6.01 -6.50
CA ARG A 35 -6.54 -5.78 -6.93
C ARG A 35 -7.52 -6.11 -5.80
N ALA A 36 -8.67 -5.43 -5.78
CA ALA A 36 -9.73 -5.64 -4.80
C ALA A 36 -10.10 -7.13 -4.62
N PHE A 37 -10.21 -7.89 -5.72
CA PHE A 37 -10.50 -9.33 -5.64
C PHE A 37 -9.36 -10.16 -5.03
N GLU A 38 -8.10 -9.75 -5.25
CA GLU A 38 -6.93 -10.43 -4.67
C GLU A 38 -6.90 -10.20 -3.16
N VAL A 39 -7.19 -8.98 -2.72
CA VAL A 39 -7.35 -8.65 -1.30
C VAL A 39 -8.46 -9.49 -0.68
N GLN A 40 -9.63 -9.56 -1.31
CA GLN A 40 -10.76 -10.37 -0.83
C GLN A 40 -10.43 -11.87 -0.78
N GLN A 41 -9.69 -12.40 -1.77
CA GLN A 41 -9.21 -13.79 -1.75
C GLN A 41 -8.19 -14.05 -0.63
N LYS A 42 -7.39 -13.04 -0.28
CA LYS A 42 -6.39 -13.12 0.79
C LYS A 42 -7.02 -12.98 2.17
N CYS A 43 -7.93 -12.05 2.36
CA CYS A 43 -8.44 -11.62 3.66
C CYS A 43 -9.88 -12.04 3.96
N GLY A 44 -10.64 -12.50 2.96
CA GLY A 44 -12.08 -12.68 3.05
C GLY A 44 -12.85 -11.37 2.82
N GLU A 45 -14.15 -11.41 3.11
CA GLU A 45 -14.99 -10.20 3.07
C GLU A 45 -14.53 -9.17 4.10
N PRO A 46 -14.50 -7.87 3.75
CA PRO A 46 -14.29 -6.82 4.73
C PRO A 46 -15.50 -6.68 5.65
N ALA A 47 -15.29 -6.11 6.84
CA ALA A 47 -16.37 -5.76 7.76
C ALA A 47 -17.23 -4.62 7.22
N HIS A 48 -16.61 -3.65 6.52
CA HIS A 48 -17.29 -2.55 5.85
C HIS A 48 -16.68 -2.29 4.47
N ARG A 49 -17.51 -1.83 3.54
CA ARG A 49 -17.12 -1.39 2.19
C ARG A 49 -17.95 -0.17 1.84
N ASP A 50 -17.28 0.98 1.76
CA ASP A 50 -17.92 2.27 1.53
C ASP A 50 -17.37 2.91 0.26
N LEU A 51 -18.26 3.40 -0.62
CA LEU A 51 -17.87 4.27 -1.73
C LEU A 51 -17.68 5.68 -1.17
N VAL A 52 -16.43 6.11 -1.04
CA VAL A 52 -16.07 7.40 -0.42
C VAL A 52 -15.92 8.54 -1.42
N GLY A 53 -15.88 8.24 -2.73
CA GLY A 53 -15.91 9.28 -3.75
C GLY A 53 -15.45 8.82 -5.13
N TYR A 54 -14.97 9.78 -5.91
CA TYR A 54 -14.43 9.58 -7.24
C TYR A 54 -13.19 10.46 -7.42
N THR A 55 -12.20 9.98 -8.16
CA THR A 55 -11.03 10.77 -8.60
C THR A 55 -10.98 10.87 -10.12
N LEU A 56 -10.32 11.90 -10.63
CA LEU A 56 -10.08 12.07 -12.06
C LEU A 56 -8.70 11.51 -12.42
N GLY A 57 -8.64 10.71 -13.49
CA GLY A 57 -7.37 10.26 -14.05
C GLY A 57 -6.53 11.42 -14.60
N GLU A 58 -5.20 11.26 -14.57
CA GLU A 58 -4.22 12.30 -14.92
C GLU A 58 -4.30 12.76 -16.39
N TYR A 59 -4.70 11.87 -17.31
CA TYR A 59 -4.73 12.14 -18.76
C TYR A 59 -6.10 12.02 -19.41
N ASP A 60 -7.06 11.39 -18.74
CA ASP A 60 -8.38 11.11 -19.29
C ASP A 60 -9.40 11.48 -18.22
N ARG A 61 -10.50 12.16 -18.61
CA ARG A 61 -11.61 12.51 -17.70
C ARG A 61 -12.42 11.27 -17.31
N ARG A 62 -11.74 10.17 -17.02
CA ARG A 62 -12.33 8.96 -16.48
C ARG A 62 -12.35 9.11 -14.97
N GLU A 63 -13.56 9.04 -14.44
CA GLU A 63 -13.79 9.00 -13.01
C GLU A 63 -13.51 7.58 -12.50
N PHE A 64 -12.57 7.45 -11.57
CA PHE A 64 -12.33 6.22 -10.84
C PHE A 64 -13.03 6.29 -9.50
N LYS A 65 -13.80 5.24 -9.17
CA LYS A 65 -14.40 5.09 -7.83
C LYS A 65 -13.31 5.01 -6.78
N MET A 66 -13.50 5.72 -5.67
CA MET A 66 -12.71 5.56 -4.46
C MET A 66 -13.54 4.78 -3.45
N GLU A 67 -13.07 3.61 -3.07
CA GLU A 67 -13.71 2.78 -2.04
C GLU A 67 -12.79 2.65 -0.83
N GLU A 68 -13.38 2.59 0.37
CA GLU A 68 -12.69 2.22 1.59
C GLU A 68 -13.24 0.92 2.12
N TRP A 69 -12.34 -0.02 2.40
CA TRP A 69 -12.68 -1.32 2.97
C TRP A 69 -12.06 -1.44 4.35
N ALA A 70 -12.87 -1.84 5.34
CA ALA A 70 -12.40 -2.01 6.71
C ALA A 70 -12.27 -3.50 7.09
N TYR A 71 -11.14 -3.88 7.68
CA TYR A 71 -10.91 -5.21 8.25
C TYR A 71 -10.58 -5.11 9.75
N GLY A 72 -11.08 -6.07 10.52
CA GLY A 72 -10.96 -6.10 11.99
C GLY A 72 -12.16 -5.45 12.70
N PRO A 73 -12.00 -5.00 13.97
CA PRO A 73 -10.75 -4.95 14.70
C PRO A 73 -10.23 -6.34 15.11
N ASN A 74 -8.95 -6.62 14.82
CA ASN A 74 -8.26 -7.83 15.27
C ASN A 74 -7.25 -7.42 16.33
N ASN A 75 -7.37 -7.95 17.56
CA ASN A 75 -6.55 -7.52 18.71
C ASN A 75 -6.57 -6.00 18.94
N GLY A 76 -7.73 -5.37 18.71
CA GLY A 76 -7.89 -3.91 18.84
C GLY A 76 -7.31 -3.09 17.69
N MET A 77 -6.88 -3.71 16.58
CA MET A 77 -6.37 -3.01 15.39
C MET A 77 -7.36 -3.10 14.23
N LEU A 78 -7.75 -1.93 13.72
CA LEU A 78 -8.56 -1.74 12.52
C LEU A 78 -7.64 -1.42 11.34
N TYR A 79 -7.97 -2.01 10.20
CA TYR A 79 -7.26 -1.83 8.94
C TYR A 79 -8.20 -1.20 7.93
N ILE A 80 -7.83 -0.05 7.35
CA ILE A 80 -8.61 0.67 6.35
C ILE A 80 -7.82 0.67 5.05
N LEU A 81 -8.40 0.10 4.01
CA LEU A 81 -7.80 -0.04 2.69
C LEU A 81 -8.53 0.88 1.73
N THR A 82 -7.81 1.84 1.14
CA THR A 82 -8.39 2.71 0.10
C THR A 82 -8.07 2.13 -1.28
N PHE A 83 -9.11 1.92 -2.08
CA PHE A 83 -9.00 1.49 -3.47
C PHE A 83 -9.32 2.63 -4.42
N GLU A 84 -8.50 2.78 -5.45
CA GLU A 84 -8.80 3.60 -6.62
C GLU A 84 -9.16 2.69 -7.78
N GLY A 85 -10.41 2.79 -8.25
CA GLY A 85 -11.00 1.86 -9.20
C GLY A 85 -11.02 0.45 -8.63
N ASN A 86 -10.05 -0.37 -9.00
CA ASN A 86 -9.88 -1.73 -8.47
C ASN A 86 -8.51 -1.99 -7.84
N ARG A 87 -7.66 -0.96 -7.66
CA ARG A 87 -6.31 -1.10 -7.13
C ARG A 87 -6.19 -0.54 -5.73
N LEU A 88 -5.54 -1.28 -4.84
CA LEU A 88 -5.22 -0.83 -3.50
C LEU A 88 -4.15 0.26 -3.57
N ILE A 89 -4.47 1.47 -3.13
CA ILE A 89 -3.55 2.62 -3.16
C ILE A 89 -3.07 3.07 -1.78
N ARG A 90 -3.74 2.63 -0.70
CA ARG A 90 -3.38 3.00 0.67
C ARG A 90 -3.77 1.93 1.67
N ILE A 91 -2.88 1.69 2.63
CA ILE A 91 -3.15 0.85 3.79
C ILE A 91 -3.00 1.68 5.06
N GLU A 92 -4.09 1.95 5.75
CA GLU A 92 -4.08 2.62 7.05
C GLU A 92 -4.36 1.63 8.18
N THR A 93 -3.63 1.78 9.28
CA THR A 93 -3.82 0.98 10.50
C THR A 93 -4.17 1.90 11.66
N ARG A 94 -5.32 1.66 12.31
CA ARG A 94 -5.78 2.42 13.48
C ARG A 94 -6.03 1.51 14.67
N ARG A 95 -5.78 2.00 15.88
CA ARG A 95 -6.20 1.31 17.10
C ARG A 95 -7.67 1.62 17.39
N SER A 96 -8.50 0.59 17.49
CA SER A 96 -9.89 0.73 17.94
C SER A 96 -9.86 1.17 19.42
N ARG A 97 -10.46 2.32 19.71
CA ARG A 97 -10.60 2.83 21.08
C ARG A 97 -11.76 2.18 21.79
#